data_AF-A0A1G7I159-F1
#
_entry.id   AF-A0A1G7I159-F1
#
_cell.length_a   1.000
_cell.length_b   1.000
_cell.length_c   1.000
_cell.angle_alpha   90.00
_cell.angle_beta   90.00
_cell.angle_gamma   90.00
#
_symmetry.space_group_name_H-M   'P 1'
#
loop_
_entity.id
_entity.type
_entity.pdbx_description
1 polymer ?
#
loop_
_entity_poly.entity_id
_entity_poly.type
_entity_poly.pdbx_seq_one_letter_code
_entity_poly.pdbx_strand_id
1 'polypeptide(L)'
;MKNFNIRSLMIFILFFSLKISAQNSYINQYKTIATELSQEFGIPTVVILSIAYMETGGGTSSACKVLNNHFGMTGRNNVNSSRFKNFTDSKASYRAFCEWVSKRKFYEKLKGSQDHNDWFVAIASSGYSTKPVEWKQKLNLVMKKIGL
;
A
#
# COMPACT_ATOMS: atom_id res chain seq x y z
N MET A 1 -11.85 41.57 -52.89
CA MET A 1 -12.44 40.32 -53.41
C MET A 1 -11.34 39.27 -53.40
N LYS A 2 -11.34 38.13 -52.70
CA LYS A 2 -12.35 37.27 -52.04
C LYS A 2 -11.62 36.57 -50.87
N ASN A 3 -12.07 36.77 -49.64
CA ASN A 3 -12.88 35.84 -48.83
C ASN A 3 -12.05 34.78 -48.09
N PHE A 4 -11.90 35.04 -46.78
CA PHE A 4 -11.81 34.01 -45.74
C PHE A 4 -12.93 32.99 -45.95
N ASN A 5 -12.62 31.70 -45.99
CA ASN A 5 -13.60 30.63 -45.81
C ASN A 5 -13.00 29.50 -44.97
N ILE A 6 -12.96 29.79 -43.66
CA ILE A 6 -12.91 28.78 -42.60
C ILE A 6 -14.32 28.17 -42.52
N ARG A 7 -14.53 27.07 -43.22
CA ARG A 7 -15.68 26.14 -43.17
C ARG A 7 -15.31 25.07 -44.22
N SER A 8 -15.08 23.80 -43.94
CA SER A 8 -15.50 22.95 -42.85
C SER A 8 -14.70 21.65 -43.01
N LEU A 9 -13.89 21.27 -42.02
CA LEU A 9 -13.83 19.87 -41.63
C LEU A 9 -13.34 19.82 -40.19
N MET A 10 -14.32 19.82 -39.28
CA MET A 10 -14.10 19.52 -37.87
C MET A 10 -13.50 18.12 -37.75
N ILE A 11 -12.18 18.06 -37.60
CA ILE A 11 -11.54 16.93 -36.94
C ILE A 11 -11.47 17.31 -35.46
N PHE A 12 -12.62 17.21 -34.79
CA PHE A 12 -12.67 17.17 -33.33
C PHE A 12 -12.16 15.79 -32.94
N ILE A 13 -10.83 15.60 -32.94
CA ILE A 13 -10.23 14.48 -32.23
C ILE A 13 -10.52 14.75 -30.76
N LEU A 14 -11.56 14.09 -30.27
CA LEU A 14 -11.70 13.79 -28.85
C LEU A 14 -10.42 13.07 -28.44
N PHE A 15 -9.45 13.83 -27.94
CA PHE A 15 -8.41 13.31 -27.06
C PHE A 15 -9.11 12.91 -25.75
N PHE A 16 -9.93 11.85 -25.81
CA PHE A 16 -10.30 11.11 -24.62
C PHE A 16 -8.99 10.51 -24.12
N SER A 17 -8.32 11.23 -23.22
CA SER A 17 -7.16 10.72 -22.51
C SER A 17 -7.64 9.53 -21.70
N LEU A 18 -7.56 8.34 -22.29
CA LEU A 18 -7.67 7.09 -21.55
C LEU A 18 -6.54 7.12 -20.54
N LYS A 19 -6.84 7.52 -19.31
CA LYS A 19 -5.96 7.25 -18.17
C LYS A 19 -5.99 5.74 -17.96
N ILE A 20 -5.19 5.02 -18.73
CA ILE A 20 -4.82 3.65 -18.40
C ILE A 20 -4.04 3.79 -17.09
N SER A 21 -4.73 3.63 -15.96
CA SER A 21 -4.07 3.41 -14.69
C SER A 21 -3.28 2.12 -14.87
N ALA A 22 -1.96 2.24 -15.00
CA ALA A 22 -1.06 1.10 -14.97
C ALA A 22 -1.25 0.45 -13.60
N GLN A 23 -2.13 -0.54 -13.56
CA GLN A 23 -2.56 -1.15 -12.33
C GLN A 23 -1.36 -1.89 -11.74
N ASN A 24 -0.94 -1.45 -10.56
CA ASN A 24 0.31 -1.88 -9.99
C ASN A 24 0.25 -3.40 -9.72
N SER A 25 1.15 -4.17 -10.33
CA SER A 25 1.10 -5.65 -10.30
C SER A 25 1.13 -6.21 -8.88
N TYR A 26 1.92 -5.59 -7.99
CA TYR A 26 1.97 -5.94 -6.58
C TYR A 26 0.60 -5.71 -5.91
N ILE A 27 -0.02 -4.56 -6.18
CA ILE A 27 -1.34 -4.24 -5.61
C ILE A 27 -2.38 -5.26 -6.07
N ASN A 28 -2.41 -5.57 -7.37
CA ASN A 28 -3.33 -6.57 -7.91
C ASN A 28 -3.12 -7.96 -7.29
N GLN A 29 -1.87 -8.37 -7.10
CA GLN A 29 -1.52 -9.65 -6.50
C GLN A 29 -2.00 -9.78 -5.05
N TYR A 30 -1.85 -8.72 -4.24
CA TYR A 30 -2.15 -8.79 -2.80
C TYR A 30 -3.50 -8.17 -2.40
N LYS A 31 -4.26 -7.61 -3.35
CA LYS A 31 -5.55 -6.95 -3.08
C LYS A 31 -6.54 -7.87 -2.38
N THR A 32 -6.66 -9.12 -2.83
CA THR A 32 -7.59 -10.10 -2.24
C THR A 32 -7.22 -10.38 -0.78
N ILE A 33 -5.95 -10.71 -0.51
CA ILE A 33 -5.45 -10.95 0.86
C ILE A 33 -5.67 -9.74 1.76
N ALA A 34 -5.36 -8.54 1.28
CA ALA A 34 -5.54 -7.31 2.05
C ALA A 34 -7.02 -6.99 2.30
N THR A 35 -7.92 -7.33 1.36
CA THR A 35 -9.36 -7.10 1.50
C THR A 35 -9.98 -8.07 2.51
N GLU A 36 -9.61 -9.36 2.46
CA GLU A 36 -10.05 -10.35 3.45
C GLU A 36 -9.66 -9.93 4.87
N LEU A 37 -8.38 -9.54 5.06
CA LEU A 37 -7.89 -9.11 6.36
C LEU A 37 -8.45 -7.74 6.77
N SER A 38 -8.73 -6.86 5.82
CA SER A 38 -9.44 -5.59 6.09
C SER A 38 -10.82 -5.84 6.67
N GLN A 39 -11.58 -6.80 6.13
CA GLN A 39 -12.90 -7.19 6.67
C GLN A 39 -12.78 -7.80 8.07
N GLU A 40 -11.76 -8.63 8.30
CA GLU A 40 -11.54 -9.29 9.59
C GLU A 40 -11.10 -8.33 10.69
N PHE A 41 -10.14 -7.44 10.39
CA PHE A 41 -9.49 -6.55 11.35
C PHE A 41 -10.03 -5.12 11.33
N GLY A 42 -10.90 -4.75 10.39
CA GLY A 42 -11.41 -3.38 10.25
C GLY A 42 -10.33 -2.34 9.94
N ILE A 43 -9.18 -2.76 9.40
CA ILE A 43 -8.09 -1.89 8.94
C ILE A 43 -8.29 -1.67 7.43
N PRO A 44 -8.36 -0.43 6.92
CA PRO A 44 -8.64 -0.19 5.51
C PRO A 44 -7.64 -0.90 4.58
N THR A 45 -8.15 -1.50 3.50
CA THR A 45 -7.34 -2.17 2.47
C THR A 45 -6.21 -1.27 1.94
N VAL A 46 -6.49 0.02 1.77
CA VAL A 46 -5.50 1.02 1.33
C VAL A 46 -4.35 1.18 2.33
N VAL A 47 -4.62 1.12 3.63
CA VAL A 47 -3.58 1.22 4.67
C VAL A 47 -2.66 0.01 4.60
N ILE A 48 -3.24 -1.19 4.56
CA ILE A 48 -2.49 -2.45 4.49
C ILE A 48 -1.61 -2.49 3.24
N LEU A 49 -2.18 -2.20 2.06
CA LEU A 49 -1.46 -2.27 0.80
C LEU A 49 -0.39 -1.18 0.65
N SER A 50 -0.66 0.04 1.09
CA SER A 50 0.31 1.14 1.00
C SER A 50 1.54 0.86 1.85
N ILE A 51 1.35 0.37 3.09
CA ILE A 51 2.45 0.00 3.97
C ILE A 51 3.22 -1.19 3.37
N ALA A 52 2.54 -2.26 2.98
CA ALA A 52 3.19 -3.44 2.41
C ALA A 52 4.00 -3.08 1.15
N TYR A 53 3.43 -2.25 0.26
CA TYR A 53 4.12 -1.79 -0.94
C TYR A 53 5.37 -0.98 -0.60
N MET A 54 5.26 -0.05 0.35
CA MET A 54 6.37 0.79 0.76
C MET A 54 7.52 -0.02 1.38
N GLU A 55 7.22 -0.92 2.32
CA GLU A 55 8.20 -1.72 3.04
C GLU A 55 8.93 -2.72 2.13
N THR A 56 8.25 -3.17 1.05
CA THR A 56 8.83 -4.11 0.10
C THR A 56 9.46 -3.45 -1.13
N GLY A 57 9.27 -2.13 -1.32
CA GLY A 57 9.59 -1.47 -2.58
C GLY A 57 8.82 -2.08 -3.76
N GLY A 58 7.54 -2.38 -3.57
CA GLY A 58 6.69 -3.06 -4.56
C GLY A 58 7.08 -4.52 -4.79
N GLY A 59 7.42 -5.25 -3.74
CA GLY A 59 7.81 -6.67 -3.80
C GLY A 59 9.25 -6.93 -4.22
N THR A 60 10.07 -5.89 -4.35
CA THR A 60 11.45 -6.03 -4.84
C THR A 60 12.45 -6.41 -3.76
N SER A 61 12.14 -6.16 -2.49
CA SER A 61 13.04 -6.40 -1.36
C SER A 61 13.37 -7.88 -1.15
N SER A 62 14.60 -8.15 -0.71
CA SER A 62 15.05 -9.51 -0.41
C SER A 62 14.24 -10.15 0.72
N ALA A 63 13.83 -9.37 1.72
CA ALA A 63 12.97 -9.87 2.80
C ALA A 63 11.60 -10.31 2.29
N CYS A 64 11.01 -9.58 1.34
CA CYS A 64 9.77 -9.99 0.68
C CYS A 64 9.96 -11.30 -0.09
N LYS A 65 10.99 -11.38 -0.94
CA LYS A 65 11.20 -12.50 -1.86
C LYS A 65 11.66 -13.80 -1.18
N VAL A 66 12.51 -13.68 -0.15
CA VAL A 66 13.16 -14.84 0.48
C VAL A 66 12.42 -15.27 1.76
N LEU A 67 11.82 -14.32 2.47
CA LEU A 67 11.24 -14.56 3.79
C LEU A 67 9.71 -14.41 3.83
N ASN A 68 9.08 -14.12 2.68
CA ASN A 68 7.67 -13.73 2.59
C ASN A 68 7.31 -12.58 3.54
N ASN A 69 8.26 -11.68 3.85
CA ASN A 69 8.07 -10.63 4.85
C ASN A 69 7.73 -9.30 4.18
N HIS A 70 6.45 -8.97 4.15
CA HIS A 70 5.93 -7.78 3.47
C HIS A 70 5.94 -6.50 4.33
N PHE A 71 6.27 -6.61 5.63
CA PHE A 71 6.09 -5.52 6.61
C PHE A 71 7.37 -5.22 7.41
N GLY A 72 8.51 -5.79 7.01
CA GLY A 72 9.78 -5.57 7.71
C GLY A 72 9.79 -6.06 9.17
N MET A 73 8.87 -6.96 9.55
CA MET A 73 8.74 -7.43 10.92
C MET A 73 9.99 -8.20 11.34
N THR A 74 10.51 -7.90 12.53
CA THR A 74 11.66 -8.61 13.10
C THR A 74 11.19 -9.81 13.92
N GLY A 75 12.05 -10.83 14.06
CA GLY A 75 11.73 -12.01 14.86
C GLY A 75 12.51 -13.24 14.42
N ARG A 76 12.00 -14.42 14.80
CA ARG A 76 12.61 -15.70 14.46
C ARG A 76 12.75 -15.86 12.94
N ASN A 77 13.95 -16.23 12.53
CA ASN A 77 14.31 -16.48 11.15
C ASN A 77 15.16 -17.75 11.08
N ASN A 78 14.66 -18.77 10.38
CA ASN A 78 15.39 -20.02 10.17
C ASN A 78 15.91 -20.17 8.71
N VAL A 79 15.78 -19.13 7.88
CA VAL A 79 16.13 -19.15 6.44
C VAL A 79 17.47 -18.48 6.18
N ASN A 80 17.77 -17.36 6.85
CA ASN A 80 19.05 -16.67 6.73
C ASN A 80 19.41 -15.93 8.03
N SER A 81 20.56 -15.27 8.06
CA SER A 81 21.08 -14.56 9.24
C SER A 81 20.49 -13.16 9.47
N SER A 82 19.54 -12.71 8.65
CA SER A 82 18.94 -11.38 8.83
C SER A 82 17.99 -11.35 10.02
N ARG A 83 17.81 -10.16 10.63
CA ARG A 83 16.89 -9.94 11.75
C ARG A 83 15.40 -10.04 11.39
N PHE A 84 15.07 -10.12 10.10
CA PHE A 84 13.71 -10.12 9.61
C PHE A 84 13.08 -11.49 9.82
N LYS A 85 11.86 -11.51 10.35
CA LYS A 85 11.10 -12.73 10.57
C LYS A 85 10.80 -13.44 9.24
N ASN A 86 10.90 -14.77 9.20
CA ASN A 86 10.43 -15.56 8.07
C ASN A 86 8.97 -16.00 8.26
N PHE A 87 8.19 -15.97 7.18
CA PHE A 87 6.79 -16.40 7.13
C PHE A 87 6.61 -17.55 6.15
N THR A 88 5.62 -18.40 6.41
CA THR A 88 5.27 -19.54 5.54
C THR A 88 4.86 -19.07 4.15
N ASP A 89 4.10 -17.98 4.08
CA ASP A 89 3.61 -17.36 2.86
C ASP A 89 3.31 -15.87 3.09
N SER A 90 2.94 -15.16 2.02
CA SER A 90 2.58 -13.74 2.09
C SER A 90 1.39 -13.49 3.01
N LYS A 91 0.35 -14.34 2.99
CA LYS A 91 -0.87 -14.17 3.81
C LYS A 91 -0.54 -14.20 5.29
N ALA A 92 0.37 -15.08 5.73
CA ALA A 92 0.85 -15.14 7.10
C ALA A 92 1.54 -13.84 7.53
N SER A 93 2.32 -13.19 6.65
CA SER A 93 2.93 -11.89 6.97
C SER A 93 1.91 -10.76 7.06
N TYR A 94 0.93 -10.72 6.16
CA TYR A 94 -0.16 -9.73 6.17
C TYR A 94 -1.01 -9.86 7.43
N ARG A 95 -1.36 -11.09 7.80
CA ARG A 95 -2.10 -11.36 9.03
C ARG A 95 -1.31 -10.94 10.27
N ALA A 96 -0.02 -11.27 10.33
CA ALA A 96 0.84 -10.90 11.46
C ALA A 96 0.95 -9.37 11.63
N PHE A 97 0.96 -8.60 10.54
CA PHE A 97 0.86 -7.15 10.60
C PHE A 97 -0.49 -6.69 11.16
N CYS A 98 -1.61 -7.25 10.68
CA CYS A 98 -2.93 -6.87 11.17
C CYS A 98 -3.11 -7.20 12.66
N GLU A 99 -2.61 -8.36 13.12
CA GLU A 99 -2.58 -8.74 14.54
C GLU A 99 -1.67 -7.84 15.38
N TRP A 100 -0.57 -7.35 14.80
CA TRP A 100 0.30 -6.39 15.48
C TRP A 100 -0.42 -5.05 15.67
N VAL A 101 -1.15 -4.59 14.65
CA VAL A 101 -1.96 -3.36 14.69
C VAL A 101 -3.10 -3.53 15.71
N SER A 102 -3.79 -4.67 15.72
CA SER A 102 -4.94 -4.92 16.61
C SER A 102 -4.58 -4.94 18.09
N LYS A 103 -3.30 -5.12 18.43
CA LYS A 103 -2.78 -5.07 19.80
C LYS A 103 -2.40 -3.67 20.26
N ARG A 104 -2.54 -2.63 19.42
CA ARG A 104 -2.17 -1.25 19.75
C ARG A 104 -3.32 -0.52 20.42
N LYS A 105 -2.99 0.35 21.39
CA LYS A 105 -3.98 1.14 22.15
C LYS A 105 -4.90 2.00 21.28
N PHE A 106 -4.43 2.42 20.10
CA PHE A 106 -5.22 3.22 19.17
C PHE A 106 -6.27 2.40 18.41
N TYR A 107 -6.11 1.08 18.32
CA TYR A 107 -6.88 0.25 17.41
C TYR A 107 -8.38 0.31 17.69
N GLU A 108 -8.81 0.20 18.95
CA GLU A 108 -10.23 0.29 19.32
C GLU A 108 -10.89 1.61 18.88
N LYS A 109 -10.12 2.70 18.78
CA LYS A 109 -10.62 4.01 18.32
C LYS A 109 -10.72 4.10 16.80
N LEU A 110 -9.88 3.36 16.08
CA LEU A 110 -9.77 3.47 14.62
C LEU A 110 -10.43 2.32 13.87
N LYS A 111 -10.67 1.17 14.51
CA LYS A 111 -11.24 -0.02 13.87
C LYS A 111 -12.55 0.34 13.15
N GLY A 112 -12.59 0.08 11.84
CA GLY A 112 -13.72 0.41 10.96
C GLY A 112 -13.65 1.80 10.32
N SER A 113 -12.84 2.72 10.84
CA SER A 113 -12.59 4.02 10.20
C SER A 113 -11.88 3.83 8.86
N GLN A 114 -12.37 4.53 7.83
CA GLN A 114 -11.77 4.55 6.50
C GLN A 114 -10.73 5.68 6.33
N ASP A 115 -10.51 6.49 7.37
CA ASP A 115 -9.52 7.57 7.32
C ASP A 115 -8.09 7.00 7.42
N HIS A 116 -7.46 6.79 6.26
CA HIS A 116 -6.10 6.28 6.17
C HIS A 116 -5.06 7.19 6.83
N ASN A 117 -5.30 8.50 6.94
CA ASN A 117 -4.34 9.42 7.56
C ASN A 117 -4.27 9.16 9.07
N ASP A 118 -5.43 8.97 9.72
CA ASP A 118 -5.48 8.64 11.14
C ASP A 118 -4.77 7.31 11.43
N TRP A 119 -4.96 6.30 10.57
CA TRP A 119 -4.23 5.03 10.65
C TRP A 119 -2.72 5.23 10.50
N PHE A 120 -2.26 5.98 9.50
CA PHE A 120 -0.83 6.22 9.29
C PHE A 120 -0.20 6.99 10.44
N VAL A 121 -0.89 8.01 10.97
CA VAL A 121 -0.46 8.76 12.15
C VAL A 121 -0.34 7.83 13.35
N ALA A 122 -1.37 7.04 13.64
CA ALA A 122 -1.40 6.17 14.80
C ALA A 122 -0.35 5.04 14.72
N ILE A 123 -0.18 4.41 13.55
CA ILE A 123 0.84 3.39 13.32
C ILE A 123 2.25 3.98 13.47
N ALA A 124 2.53 5.13 12.85
CA ALA A 124 3.82 5.79 12.97
C ALA A 124 4.16 6.14 14.42
N SER A 125 3.19 6.68 15.18
CA SER A 125 3.36 7.04 16.59
C SER A 125 3.44 5.83 17.54
N SER A 126 3.16 4.61 17.07
CA SER A 126 3.24 3.40 17.89
C SER A 126 4.60 2.70 17.90
N GLY A 127 5.62 3.34 17.32
CA GLY A 127 6.98 2.82 17.24
C GLY A 127 7.22 1.87 16.06
N TYR A 128 6.35 1.88 15.05
CA TYR A 128 6.54 1.08 13.83
C TYR A 128 7.79 1.51 13.03
N SER A 129 8.06 2.81 13.00
CA SER A 129 9.23 3.40 12.34
C SER A 129 10.01 4.27 13.31
N THR A 130 11.34 4.22 13.23
CA THR A 130 12.24 5.12 13.98
C THR A 130 12.19 6.56 13.46
N LYS A 131 11.63 6.77 12.26
CA LYS A 131 11.50 8.07 11.59
C LYS A 131 10.04 8.29 11.13
N PRO A 132 9.12 8.56 12.06
CA PRO A 132 7.67 8.58 11.78
C PRO A 132 7.26 9.65 10.76
N VAL A 133 7.93 10.81 10.73
CA VAL A 133 7.61 11.89 9.78
C VAL A 133 7.97 11.49 8.35
N GLU A 134 9.21 11.02 8.13
CA GLU A 134 9.67 10.55 6.81
C GLU A 134 8.82 9.36 6.32
N TRP A 135 8.46 8.45 7.22
CA TRP A 135 7.65 7.27 6.91
C TRP A 135 6.26 7.66 6.38
N LYS A 136 5.58 8.62 7.02
CA LYS A 136 4.29 9.16 6.53
C LYS A 136 4.41 9.88 5.19
N GLN A 137 5.47 10.67 4.99
CA GLN A 137 5.71 11.34 3.71
C GLN A 137 5.87 10.32 2.57
N LYS A 138 6.62 9.23 2.81
CA LYS A 138 6.77 8.15 1.85
C LYS A 138 5.44 7.45 1.54
N LEU A 139 4.58 7.23 2.52
CA LEU A 139 3.25 6.66 2.30
C LEU A 139 2.37 7.53 1.40
N ASN A 140 2.38 8.84 1.61
CA ASN A 140 1.64 9.77 0.74
C ASN A 140 2.13 9.71 -0.71
N LEU A 141 3.43 9.53 -0.93
CA LEU A 141 3.99 9.32 -2.27
C LEU A 141 3.61 7.96 -2.84
N VAL A 142 3.59 6.92 -2.00
CA VAL A 142 3.18 5.57 -2.40
C VAL A 142 1.73 5.55 -2.84
N MET A 143 0.79 6.11 -2.08
CA MET A 143 -0.63 6.16 -2.46
C MET A 143 -0.83 6.82 -3.83
N LYS A 144 -0.20 7.98 -4.06
CA LYS A 144 -0.21 8.66 -5.36
C LYS A 144 0.34 7.77 -6.49
N LYS A 145 1.38 6.99 -6.22
CA LYS A 145 2.04 6.11 -7.20
C LYS A 145 1.20 4.87 -7.53
N ILE A 146 0.55 4.27 -6.53
CA ILE A 146 -0.19 3.01 -6.69
C ILE A 146 -1.64 3.21 -7.09
N GLY A 147 -2.11 4.47 -7.14
CA GLY A 147 -3.46 4.82 -7.57
C GLY A 147 -4.54 4.38 -6.57
N LEU A 148 -4.20 4.42 -5.28
CA LEU A 148 -5.14 4.22 -4.16
C LEU A 148 -5.48 5.56 -3.49
#